data_AF-A0A0J9EV68-F1
#
_entry.id   AF-A0A0J9EV68-F1
#
_cell.length_a   1.000
_cell.length_b   1.000
_cell.length_c   1.000
_cell.angle_alpha   90.00
_cell.angle_beta   90.00
_cell.angle_gamma   90.00
#
_symmetry.space_group_name_H-M   'P 1'
#
loop_
_entity.id
_entity.type
_entity.pdbx_description
1 polymer ?
#
loop_
_entity_poly.entity_id
_entity_poly.type
_entity_poly.pdbx_seq_one_letter_code
_entity_poly.pdbx_strand_id
1 'polypeptide(L)' 'MTVIAVEPAYTSQNCSNCGEKVVKTLSTRTHKCPHCGYVADRDENAAKNILKSALKQLSNQETDKK' A
#
# COMPACT_ATOMS: atom_id res chain seq x y z
N MET A 1 3.07 -10.30 -20.85
CA MET A 1 2.70 -9.33 -19.80
C MET A 1 2.36 -10.14 -18.56
N THR A 2 3.16 -10.04 -17.50
CA THR A 2 2.97 -10.83 -16.29
C THR A 2 2.17 -10.02 -15.28
N VAL A 3 1.17 -10.63 -14.65
CA VAL A 3 0.32 -10.01 -13.64
C VAL A 3 0.52 -10.74 -12.32
N ILE A 4 0.61 -9.98 -11.23
CA ILE A 4 0.79 -10.51 -9.88
C ILE A 4 -0.42 -10.08 -9.05
N ALA A 5 -1.12 -11.06 -8.49
CA ALA A 5 -2.23 -10.79 -7.60
C ALA A 5 -1.70 -10.37 -6.22
N VAL A 6 -2.18 -9.24 -5.70
CA VAL A 6 -1.89 -8.80 -4.33
C VAL A 6 -3.15 -8.79 -3.49
N GLU A 7 -3.00 -8.97 -2.17
CA GLU A 7 -4.11 -8.83 -1.25
C GLU A 7 -4.61 -7.37 -1.23
N PRO A 8 -5.90 -7.12 -1.54
CA PRO A 8 -6.41 -5.75 -1.69
C PRO A 8 -6.72 -5.07 -0.35
N ALA A 9 -6.71 -5.83 0.76
CA ALA A 9 -7.16 -5.37 2.05
C ALA A 9 -6.33 -4.20 2.59
N TYR A 10 -7.02 -3.18 3.12
CA TYR A 10 -6.43 -2.03 3.84
C TYR A 10 -5.44 -1.15 3.04
N THR A 11 -5.29 -1.34 1.74
CA THR A 11 -4.37 -0.57 0.88
C THR A 11 -4.64 0.94 0.89
N SER A 12 -5.90 1.37 1.05
CA SER A 12 -6.26 2.79 1.14
C SER A 12 -6.11 3.40 2.56
N GLN A 13 -5.97 2.54 3.57
CA GLN A 13 -5.90 2.93 4.99
C GLN A 13 -4.45 2.99 5.46
N ASN A 14 -3.60 2.06 5.02
CA ASN A 14 -2.19 2.02 5.38
C ASN A 14 -1.44 3.15 4.68
N CYS A 15 -0.58 3.85 5.40
CA CYS A 15 0.26 4.89 4.82
C CYS A 15 1.34 4.24 3.96
N SER A 16 1.39 4.59 2.67
CA SER A 16 2.42 4.10 1.76
C SER A 16 3.82 4.60 2.10
N ASN A 17 3.95 5.65 2.91
CA ASN A 17 5.25 6.16 3.36
C ASN A 17 5.76 5.41 4.61
N CYS A 18 4.98 5.38 5.69
CA CYS A 18 5.42 4.85 6.99
C CYS A 18 4.81 3.52 7.41
N GLY A 19 3.83 2.99 6.66
CA GLY A 19 3.15 1.72 6.97
C GLY A 19 2.01 1.83 7.99
N GLU A 20 1.89 2.94 8.71
CA GLU A 20 0.91 3.09 9.80
C GLU A 20 -0.53 3.19 9.28
N LYS A 21 -1.48 2.65 10.05
CA LYS A 21 -2.90 2.60 9.64
C LYS A 21 -3.60 3.92 9.95
N VAL A 22 -4.14 4.56 8.91
CA VAL A 22 -4.85 5.84 9.03
C VAL A 22 -6.33 5.63 8.70
N VAL A 23 -7.13 5.33 9.73
CA VAL A 23 -8.58 5.10 9.61
C VAL A 23 -9.29 6.31 9.02
N LYS A 24 -9.99 6.11 7.90
CA LYS A 24 -10.75 7.15 7.20
C LYS A 24 -11.99 6.58 6.52
N THR A 25 -13.03 7.41 6.37
CA THR A 25 -14.27 7.05 5.66
C THR A 25 -14.08 7.00 4.15
N LEU A 26 -15.01 6.37 3.43
CA LEU A 26 -15.01 6.34 1.96
C LEU A 26 -15.18 7.74 1.33
N SER A 27 -15.74 8.71 2.04
CA SER A 27 -15.83 10.10 1.59
C SER A 27 -14.51 10.86 1.68
N THR A 28 -13.55 10.38 2.48
CA THR A 28 -12.25 11.03 2.62
C THR A 28 -11.35 10.64 1.45
N ARG A 29 -11.16 11.58 0.51
CA ARG A 29 -10.36 11.37 -0.72
C ARG A 29 -8.88 11.72 -0.58
N THR A 30 -8.50 12.52 0.42
CA THR A 30 -7.09 12.83 0.69
C THR A 30 -6.54 11.92 1.79
N HIS A 31 -5.43 11.24 1.53
CA HIS A 31 -4.66 10.55 2.56
C HIS A 31 -3.73 11.56 3.24
N LYS A 32 -4.05 11.95 4.48
CA LYS A 32 -3.15 12.71 5.35
C LYS A 32 -2.71 11.81 6.51
N CYS A 33 -1.43 11.47 6.57
CA CYS A 33 -0.89 10.61 7.60
C CYS A 33 -0.45 11.43 8.82
N PRO A 34 -1.06 11.24 10.00
CA PRO A 34 -0.68 11.97 11.21
C PRO A 34 0.67 11.51 11.79
N HIS A 35 1.18 10.35 11.38
CA HIS A 35 2.40 9.76 11.94
C HIS A 35 3.67 10.23 11.24
N CYS A 36 3.61 10.50 9.93
CA CYS A 36 4.78 10.91 9.15
C CYS A 36 4.57 12.18 8.33
N GLY A 37 3.38 12.80 8.39
CA GLY A 37 3.06 14.02 7.65
C GLY A 37 2.83 13.81 6.15
N TYR A 38 2.84 12.57 5.64
CA TYR A 38 2.61 12.29 4.23
C TYR A 38 1.20 12.69 3.78
N VAL A 39 1.11 13.42 2.66
CA VAL A 39 -0.16 13.87 2.07
C VAL A 39 -0.20 13.49 0.58
N ALA A 40 -1.23 12.76 0.17
CA ALA A 40 -1.48 12.41 -1.23
C ALA A 40 -2.97 12.12 -1.47
N ASP A 41 -3.37 11.87 -2.72
CA ASP A 41 -4.69 11.28 -2.99
C ASP A 41 -4.77 9.86 -2.39
N ARG A 42 -5.95 9.47 -1.92
CA ARG A 42 -6.20 8.16 -1.33
C ARG A 42 -5.89 7.03 -2.31
N ASP A 43 -6.24 7.20 -3.57
CA ASP A 43 -6.08 6.16 -4.59
C ASP A 43 -4.60 6.06 -5.01
N GLU A 44 -3.88 7.19 -5.04
CA GLU A 44 -2.42 7.20 -5.22
C GLU A 44 -1.71 6.45 -4.08
N ASN A 45 -2.10 6.72 -2.83
CA ASN A 45 -1.58 5.99 -1.68
C ASN A 45 -1.87 4.48 -1.78
N ALA A 46 -3.07 4.10 -2.20
CA ALA A 46 -3.44 2.70 -2.40
C ALA A 46 -2.62 2.03 -3.50
N ALA A 47 -2.42 2.69 -4.64
CA ALA A 47 -1.61 2.19 -5.74
C ALA A 47 -0.15 1.97 -5.32
N LYS A 48 0.44 2.89 -4.54
CA LYS A 48 1.78 2.74 -3.98
C LYS A 48 1.88 1.52 -3.04
N ASN A 49 0.86 1.28 -2.22
CA ASN A 49 0.82 0.10 -1.36
C ASN A 49 0.72 -1.20 -2.16
N ILE A 50 -0.11 -1.24 -3.21
CA ILE A 50 -0.23 -2.37 -4.12
C ILE A 50 1.12 -2.69 -4.79
N LEU A 51 1.81 -1.66 -5.30
CA LEU A 51 3.14 -1.82 -5.89
C LEU A 51 4.14 -2.39 -4.88
N LYS A 52 4.19 -1.85 -3.67
CA LYS A 52 5.09 -2.35 -2.61
C LYS A 52 4.79 -3.81 -2.25
N SER A 53 3.53 -4.20 -2.15
CA SER A 53 3.13 -5.59 -1.89
C SER A 53 3.55 -6.52 -3.03
N ALA A 54 3.38 -6.10 -4.29
CA ALA A 54 3.80 -6.90 -5.44
C ALA A 54 5.33 -7.09 -5.48
N LEU A 55 6.09 -6.03 -5.24
CA LEU A 55 7.55 -6.10 -5.16
C LEU A 55 8.03 -6.99 -4.02
N LYS A 56 7.37 -6.94 -2.85
CA LYS A 56 7.67 -7.81 -1.72
C LYS A 56 7.37 -9.29 -2.02
N GLN A 57 6.27 -9.58 -2.72
CA GLN A 57 5.99 -10.95 -3.14
C GLN A 57 7.05 -11.47 -4.10
N LEU A 58 7.49 -10.63 -5.06
CA LEU A 58 8.58 -10.98 -5.97
C LEU A 58 9.89 -11.27 -5.24
N SER A 59 10.28 -10.44 -4.26
CA SER A 59 11.50 -10.67 -3.48
C SER A 59 11.42 -11.94 -2.63
N ASN A 60 10.23 -12.28 -2.12
CA ASN A 60 10.05 -13.47 -1.29
C ASN A 60 10.10 -14.79 -2.11
N GLN A 61 9.82 -14.74 -3.42
CA GLN A 61 9.92 -15.93 -4.27
C GLN A 61 11.37 -16.41 -4.48
N GLU A 62 12.36 -15.58 -4.16
CA GLU A 62 13.78 -15.95 -4.23
C GLU A 62 14.23 -16.75 -2.99
N THR A 63 13.50 -16.67 -1.86
CA THR A 63 13.88 -17.35 -0.61
C THR A 63 13.36 -18.79 -0.48
N ASP A 64 12.37 -19.19 -1.29
CA ASP A 64 11.73 -20.52 -1.20
C ASP A 64 12.34 -21.56 -2.16
N LYS A 65 13.43 -21.22 -2.86
CA LYS A 65 14.16 -22.15 -3.76
C LYS A 65 15.47 -22.65 -3.14
N LYS A 66 15.44 -23.07 -1.87
CA LYS A 66 16.54 -23.83 -1.24
C LYS A 66 16.05 -25.16 -0.68
#